data_AF-A0AAE3ZJT3-F1
#
_entry.id   AF-A0AAE3ZJT3-F1
#
_cell.length_a   1.000
_cell.length_b   1.000
_cell.length_c   1.000
_cell.angle_alpha   90.00
_cell.angle_beta   90.00
_cell.angle_gamma   90.00
#
_symmetry.space_group_name_H-M   'P 1'
#
loop_
_entity.id
_entity.type
_entity.pdbx_description
1 polymer ?
#
loop_
_entity_poly.entity_id
_entity_poly.type
_entity_poly.pdbx_seq_one_letter_code
_entity_poly.pdbx_strand_id
1 'polypeptide(L)'
;MLEHNGWEPAHYPDEYPTAQELTDEGSGCSSTLYRQVFDTMTLPVNAEIRWYVPTERQWADGQRGIYCWFASDGDLPTRTVDVVPSVVTEDQQRFLFVVEKARLAAARAFDERVSFRPRRQAAREVAASYLSRTTPIVRNGFDTVRPQVEAMAAEDARLAETWTPATTAATEAEFEAALAAIGGWAPTAGELALREAIGLPTAQGELFGR
;
A
#
# COMPACT_ATOMS: atom_id res chain seq x y z
N MET A 1 9.46 18.91 -6.47
CA MET A 1 9.00 17.76 -7.29
C MET A 1 9.98 16.63 -7.03
N LEU A 2 9.56 15.56 -6.35
CA LEU A 2 10.37 14.35 -6.26
C LEU A 2 10.30 13.66 -7.63
N GLU A 3 11.22 14.03 -8.52
CA GLU A 3 11.52 13.24 -9.71
C GLU A 3 12.36 12.04 -9.23
N HIS A 4 11.68 11.00 -8.74
CA HIS A 4 12.36 9.72 -8.63
C HIS A 4 12.35 9.12 -10.03
N ASN A 5 13.55 8.99 -10.60
CA ASN A 5 13.74 8.38 -11.91
C ASN A 5 12.96 7.08 -11.93
N GLY A 6 12.03 6.99 -12.88
CA GLY A 6 11.30 5.77 -13.18
C GLY A 6 12.29 4.62 -13.16
N TRP A 7 11.90 3.55 -12.47
CA TRP A 7 12.68 2.33 -12.36
C TRP A 7 13.28 2.01 -13.72
N GLU A 8 14.60 1.77 -13.79
CA GLU A 8 15.22 1.26 -15.01
C GLU A 8 14.49 -0.04 -15.40
N PRO A 9 13.73 -0.03 -16.48
CA PRO A 9 12.84 -1.13 -16.76
C PRO A 9 13.66 -2.29 -17.30
N ALA A 10 13.15 -3.51 -17.08
CA ALA A 10 13.44 -4.61 -17.98
C ALA A 10 13.45 -4.10 -19.42
N HIS A 11 14.49 -4.40 -20.20
CA HIS A 11 14.76 -3.80 -21.52
C HIS A 11 13.47 -3.55 -22.32
N TYR A 12 13.00 -2.30 -22.34
CA TYR A 12 11.84 -1.94 -23.15
C TYR A 12 12.21 -2.07 -24.63
N PRO A 13 11.27 -2.54 -25.47
CA PRO A 13 11.54 -2.75 -26.89
C PRO A 13 11.92 -1.43 -27.60
N ASP A 14 12.67 -1.56 -28.70
CA ASP A 14 12.99 -0.43 -29.57
C ASP A 14 11.73 0.13 -30.26
N GLU A 15 10.77 -0.74 -30.58
CA GLU A 15 9.47 -0.37 -31.14
C GLU A 15 8.53 0.16 -30.06
N TYR A 16 7.75 1.18 -30.41
CA TYR A 16 6.76 1.78 -29.51
C TYR A 16 5.59 0.80 -29.28
N PRO A 17 5.34 0.36 -28.04
CA PRO A 17 4.12 -0.38 -27.72
C PRO A 17 2.90 0.50 -27.95
N THR A 18 1.73 -0.09 -28.16
CA THR A 18 0.52 0.70 -28.34
C THR A 18 0.23 1.56 -27.10
N ALA A 19 -0.41 2.71 -27.31
CA ALA A 19 -0.78 3.59 -26.20
C ALA A 19 -1.66 2.88 -25.15
N GLN A 20 -2.46 1.90 -25.57
CA GLN A 20 -3.26 1.08 -24.67
C GLN A 20 -2.39 0.17 -23.81
N GLU A 21 -1.41 -0.53 -24.39
CA GLU A 21 -0.49 -1.40 -23.64
C GLU A 21 0.30 -0.62 -22.58
N LEU A 22 0.80 0.57 -22.94
CA LEU A 22 1.50 1.44 -21.99
C LEU A 22 0.57 2.01 -20.90
N THR A 23 -0.70 2.26 -21.23
CA THR A 23 -1.70 2.72 -20.25
C THR A 23 -2.06 1.60 -19.28
N ASP A 24 -2.24 0.38 -19.79
CA ASP A 24 -2.52 -0.82 -19.01
C ASP A 24 -1.34 -1.13 -18.07
N GLU A 25 -0.10 -1.02 -18.57
CA GLU A 25 1.11 -1.17 -17.74
C GLU A 25 1.24 -0.04 -16.71
N GLY A 26 0.92 1.20 -17.09
CA GLY A 26 0.95 2.37 -16.21
C GLY A 26 -0.03 2.30 -15.05
N SER A 27 -1.14 1.57 -15.20
CA SER A 27 -2.04 1.26 -14.09
C SER A 27 -1.35 0.49 -12.94
N GLY A 28 -0.24 -0.19 -13.23
CA GLY A 28 0.63 -0.86 -12.28
C GLY A 28 1.49 0.07 -11.41
N CYS A 29 1.58 1.37 -11.72
CA CYS A 29 2.36 2.35 -10.96
C CYS A 29 1.99 2.38 -9.48
N SER A 30 0.70 2.18 -9.15
CA SER A 30 0.22 2.13 -7.77
C SER A 30 0.95 1.06 -6.96
N SER A 31 0.92 -0.19 -7.44
CA SER A 31 1.56 -1.34 -6.80
C SER A 31 3.08 -1.17 -6.68
N THR A 32 3.70 -0.49 -7.65
CA THR A 32 5.16 -0.27 -7.67
C THR A 32 5.58 0.79 -6.66
N LEU A 33 4.99 1.98 -6.69
CA LEU A 33 5.36 3.06 -5.78
C LEU A 33 5.02 2.71 -4.32
N TYR A 34 3.91 2.02 -4.10
CA TYR A 34 3.58 1.54 -2.76
C TYR A 34 4.61 0.57 -2.18
N ARG A 35 5.29 -0.24 -3.01
CA ARG A 35 6.39 -1.10 -2.53
C ARG A 35 7.66 -0.30 -2.17
N GLN A 36 7.78 0.92 -2.70
CA GLN A 36 8.91 1.81 -2.40
C GLN A 36 8.65 2.63 -1.13
N VAL A 37 7.38 2.86 -0.79
CA VAL A 37 7.02 3.54 0.47
C VAL A 37 7.07 2.53 1.61
N PHE A 38 7.99 2.76 2.55
CA PHE A 38 8.19 1.88 3.69
C PHE A 38 7.08 1.99 4.74
N ASP A 39 6.57 3.21 4.98
CA ASP A 39 5.36 3.45 5.77
C ASP A 39 4.48 4.47 5.06
N THR A 40 3.38 3.99 4.52
CA THR A 40 2.35 4.79 3.84
C THR A 40 1.68 5.84 4.72
N MET A 41 1.81 5.77 6.06
CA MET A 41 1.42 6.86 6.95
C MET A 41 2.32 8.09 6.86
N THR A 42 3.52 7.97 6.29
CA THR A 42 4.41 9.13 6.11
C THR A 42 4.05 9.98 4.88
N LEU A 43 3.17 9.48 4.01
CA LEU A 43 2.66 10.22 2.86
C LEU A 43 1.67 11.29 3.30
N PRO A 44 1.68 12.50 2.71
CA PRO A 44 0.61 13.48 2.92
C PRO A 44 -0.78 12.92 2.62
N VAL A 45 -1.81 13.47 3.26
CA VAL A 45 -3.22 13.05 3.08
C VAL A 45 -3.69 13.20 1.63
N ASN A 46 -3.16 14.19 0.92
CA ASN A 46 -3.44 14.47 -0.49
C ASN A 46 -2.37 13.89 -1.44
N ALA A 47 -1.54 12.95 -0.96
CA ALA A 47 -0.60 12.26 -1.84
C ALA A 47 -1.35 11.30 -2.76
N GLU A 48 -1.22 11.52 -4.06
CA GLU A 48 -1.77 10.67 -5.11
C GLU A 48 -0.66 10.14 -6.01
N ILE A 49 -0.91 8.98 -6.62
CA ILE A 49 0.03 8.39 -7.57
C ILE A 49 -0.35 8.87 -8.96
N ARG A 50 0.59 9.54 -9.61
CA ARG A 50 0.46 9.94 -11.02
C ARG A 50 1.47 9.17 -11.86
N TRP A 51 1.14 9.04 -13.14
CA TRP A 51 2.05 8.46 -14.10
C TRP A 51 1.98 9.18 -15.44
N TYR A 52 3.05 9.00 -16.19
CA TYR A 52 3.25 9.56 -17.50
C TYR A 52 3.67 8.47 -18.47
N VAL A 53 2.91 8.34 -19.55
CA VAL A 53 3.20 7.46 -20.68
C VAL A 53 3.88 8.30 -21.77
N PRO A 54 5.09 7.96 -22.22
CA PRO A 54 5.75 8.66 -23.32
C PRO A 54 4.94 8.55 -24.61
N THR A 55 4.98 9.59 -25.45
CA THR A 55 4.45 9.51 -26.81
C THR A 55 5.37 8.68 -27.71
N GLU A 56 4.87 8.22 -28.87
CA GLU A 56 5.68 7.53 -29.89
C GLU A 56 6.94 8.32 -30.28
N ARG A 57 6.81 9.65 -30.39
CA ARG A 57 7.95 10.53 -30.68
C ARG A 57 9.01 10.49 -29.56
N GLN A 58 8.59 10.58 -28.30
CA GLN A 58 9.52 10.55 -27.17
C GLN A 58 10.18 9.17 -27.01
N TRP A 59 9.46 8.11 -27.34
CA TRP A 59 10.01 6.75 -27.40
C TRP A 59 11.12 6.63 -28.44
N ALA A 60 10.91 7.21 -29.63
CA ALA A 60 11.92 7.29 -30.69
C ALA A 60 13.12 8.16 -30.27
N ASP A 61 12.90 9.19 -29.44
CA ASP A 61 13.94 10.04 -28.86
C ASP A 61 14.65 9.38 -27.64
N GLY A 62 14.31 8.12 -27.30
CA GLY A 62 14.98 7.33 -26.27
C GLY A 62 14.37 7.44 -24.86
N GLN A 63 13.27 8.18 -24.68
CA GLN A 63 12.52 8.21 -23.42
C GLN A 63 11.63 6.97 -23.31
N ARG A 64 12.27 5.83 -23.08
CA ARG A 64 11.62 4.52 -23.03
C ARG A 64 11.30 4.17 -21.58
N GLY A 65 10.05 4.40 -21.21
CA GLY A 65 9.48 3.87 -19.99
C GLY A 65 8.38 4.73 -19.37
N ILE A 66 7.62 4.10 -18.49
CA ILE A 66 6.54 4.77 -17.77
C ILE A 66 7.13 5.41 -16.53
N TYR A 67 6.85 6.70 -16.35
CA TYR A 67 7.30 7.44 -15.19
C TYR A 67 6.17 7.47 -14.16
N CYS A 68 6.41 6.92 -12.97
CA CYS A 68 5.47 6.92 -11.86
C CYS A 68 6.01 7.84 -10.75
N TRP A 69 5.17 8.68 -10.14
CA TRP A 69 5.57 9.48 -8.97
C TRP A 69 4.40 9.73 -8.02
N PHE A 70 4.72 10.06 -6.77
CA PHE A 70 3.74 10.67 -5.87
C PHE A 70 3.61 12.16 -6.19
N ALA A 71 2.39 12.66 -6.26
CA ALA A 71 2.05 14.07 -6.35
C ALA A 71 1.25 14.46 -5.10
N SER A 72 1.46 15.65 -4.56
CA SER A 72 0.61 16.24 -3.52
C SER A 72 0.50 17.74 -3.75
N ASP A 73 -0.58 18.37 -3.28
CA ASP A 73 -0.64 19.84 -3.20
C ASP A 73 0.30 20.28 -2.05
N GLY A 74 1.58 20.50 -2.38
CA GLY A 74 2.65 20.83 -1.45
C GLY A 74 3.95 20.07 -1.73
N ASP A 75 5.01 20.41 -0.99
CA ASP A 75 6.27 19.65 -1.06
C ASP A 75 6.07 18.27 -0.42
N LEU A 76 6.38 17.22 -1.17
CA LEU A 76 6.52 15.88 -0.61
C LEU A 76 7.77 15.87 0.28
N PRO A 77 7.67 15.41 1.55
CA PRO A 77 8.86 15.27 2.37
C PRO A 77 9.78 14.25 1.71
N THR A 78 11.02 14.64 1.42
CA THR A 78 12.03 13.75 0.79
C THR A 78 12.29 12.48 1.61
N ARG A 79 12.06 12.53 2.93
CA ARG A 79 12.21 11.40 3.85
C ARG A 79 11.07 10.37 3.82
N THR A 80 9.94 10.70 3.20
CA THR A 80 8.76 9.84 3.09
C THR A 80 8.96 8.69 2.09
N VAL A 81 9.80 8.93 1.07
CA VAL A 81 10.00 8.01 -0.07
C VAL A 81 11.30 7.21 0.07
N ASP A 82 12.33 7.78 0.70
CA ASP A 82 13.68 7.18 0.81
C ASP A 82 13.98 6.61 2.21
N VAL A 83 13.02 5.98 2.89
CA VAL A 83 13.30 5.36 4.21
C VAL A 83 14.19 4.13 4.01
N VAL A 84 15.49 4.36 4.01
CA VAL A 84 16.52 3.31 4.04
C VAL A 84 16.30 2.45 5.29
N PRO A 85 16.46 1.12 5.25
CA PRO A 85 16.27 0.24 6.41
C PRO A 85 17.04 0.65 7.68
N SER A 86 18.04 1.53 7.57
CA SER A 86 18.81 2.10 8.68
C SER A 86 18.11 3.18 9.51
N VAL A 87 16.94 3.70 9.09
CA VAL A 87 16.22 4.78 9.83
C VAL A 87 15.12 4.25 10.75
N VAL A 88 14.83 2.96 10.72
CA VAL A 88 13.81 2.32 11.56
C VAL A 88 14.43 1.28 12.48
N THR A 89 13.83 1.08 13.65
CA THR A 89 14.22 0.00 14.56
C THR A 89 13.75 -1.35 14.01
N GLU A 90 14.32 -2.46 14.53
CA GLU A 90 13.92 -3.81 14.11
C GLU A 90 12.41 -4.06 14.36
N ASP A 91 11.88 -3.59 15.49
CA ASP A 91 10.46 -3.72 15.81
C ASP A 91 9.57 -2.86 14.89
N GLN A 92 9.99 -1.63 14.58
CA GLN A 92 9.31 -0.80 13.56
C GLN A 92 9.29 -1.49 12.19
N GLN A 93 10.43 -2.05 11.76
CA GLN A 93 10.54 -2.77 10.50
C GLN A 93 9.63 -4.01 10.47
N ARG A 94 9.66 -4.84 11.52
CA ARG A 94 8.80 -6.03 11.62
C ARG A 94 7.32 -5.68 11.55
N PHE A 95 6.91 -4.63 12.26
CA PHE A 95 5.54 -4.13 12.25
C PHE A 95 5.12 -3.66 10.85
N LEU A 96 5.94 -2.80 10.21
CA LEU A 96 5.63 -2.24 8.88
C LEU A 96 5.53 -3.31 7.80
N PHE A 97 6.43 -4.31 7.79
CA PHE A 97 6.35 -5.45 6.88
C PHE A 97 5.02 -6.21 6.98
N VAL A 98 4.49 -6.28 8.20
CA VAL A 98 3.26 -6.99 8.49
C VAL A 98 2.05 -6.17 8.04
N VAL A 99 1.97 -4.88 8.38
CA VAL A 99 0.76 -4.09 8.11
C VAL A 99 0.62 -3.73 6.63
N GLU A 100 1.73 -3.43 5.95
CA GLU A 100 1.74 -2.87 4.59
C GLU A 100 1.05 -3.79 3.57
N LYS A 101 1.24 -5.11 3.68
CA LYS A 101 0.64 -6.08 2.75
C LYS A 101 -0.90 -5.99 2.65
N ALA A 102 -1.60 -5.55 3.70
CA ALA A 102 -3.07 -5.54 3.74
C ALA A 102 -3.54 -4.17 3.39
N ARG A 103 -2.76 -3.13 3.72
CA ARG A 103 -3.02 -1.83 3.16
C ARG A 103 -3.00 -1.88 1.65
N LEU A 104 -2.01 -2.53 1.05
CA LEU A 104 -1.94 -2.69 -0.41
C LEU A 104 -3.05 -3.56 -0.97
N ALA A 105 -3.36 -4.67 -0.31
CA ALA A 105 -4.48 -5.50 -0.71
C ALA A 105 -5.84 -4.80 -0.54
N ALA A 106 -6.01 -3.98 0.51
CA ALA A 106 -7.23 -3.22 0.75
C ALA A 106 -7.37 -2.09 -0.26
N ALA A 107 -6.31 -1.32 -0.52
CA ALA A 107 -6.28 -0.30 -1.57
C ALA A 107 -6.68 -0.90 -2.92
N ARG A 108 -6.15 -2.09 -3.26
CA ARG A 108 -6.55 -2.81 -4.48
C ARG A 108 -7.99 -3.31 -4.45
N ALA A 109 -8.51 -3.73 -3.29
CA ALA A 109 -9.91 -4.15 -3.16
C ALA A 109 -10.89 -2.99 -3.41
N PHE A 110 -10.54 -1.78 -2.95
CA PHE A 110 -11.33 -0.56 -3.12
C PHE A 110 -11.09 0.20 -4.44
N ASP A 111 -10.11 -0.20 -5.27
CA ASP A 111 -9.84 0.48 -6.54
C ASP A 111 -10.86 0.08 -7.62
N GLU A 112 -11.87 0.94 -7.85
CA GLU A 112 -12.94 0.75 -8.84
C GLU A 112 -12.43 0.61 -10.30
N ARG A 113 -11.19 1.02 -10.57
CA ARG A 113 -10.58 0.85 -11.91
C ARG A 113 -10.14 -0.59 -12.17
N VAL A 114 -10.03 -1.39 -11.10
CA VAL A 114 -9.64 -2.80 -11.18
C VAL A 114 -10.88 -3.66 -11.38
N SER A 115 -10.78 -4.70 -12.23
CA SER A 115 -11.90 -5.62 -12.43
C SER A 115 -12.27 -6.40 -11.17
N PHE A 116 -13.52 -6.86 -11.11
CA PHE A 116 -14.10 -7.59 -9.98
C PHE A 116 -13.23 -8.75 -9.45
N ARG A 117 -12.76 -9.65 -10.32
CA ARG A 117 -12.06 -10.87 -9.89
C ARG A 117 -10.74 -10.55 -9.13
N PRO A 118 -9.85 -9.69 -9.64
CA PRO A 118 -8.69 -9.22 -8.88
C PRO A 118 -9.05 -8.48 -7.58
N ARG A 119 -10.09 -7.64 -7.55
CA ARG A 119 -10.53 -6.96 -6.31
C ARG A 119 -10.99 -7.94 -5.24
N ARG A 120 -11.78 -8.95 -5.62
CA ARG A 120 -12.18 -10.05 -4.72
C ARG A 120 -10.99 -10.86 -4.21
N GLN A 121 -10.00 -11.10 -5.07
CA GLN A 121 -8.76 -11.76 -4.65
C GLN A 121 -7.98 -10.90 -3.64
N ALA A 122 -7.92 -9.59 -3.85
CA ALA A 122 -7.30 -8.66 -2.90
C ALA A 122 -8.02 -8.66 -1.54
N ALA A 123 -9.36 -8.70 -1.53
CA ALA A 123 -10.12 -8.87 -0.28
C ALA A 123 -9.76 -10.15 0.49
N ARG A 124 -9.49 -11.27 -0.21
CA ARG A 124 -8.98 -12.50 0.41
C ARG A 124 -7.59 -12.32 1.00
N GLU A 125 -6.74 -11.58 0.31
CA GLU A 125 -5.39 -11.26 0.80
C GLU A 125 -5.43 -10.38 2.05
N VAL A 126 -6.41 -9.48 2.18
CA VAL A 126 -6.68 -8.70 3.40
C VAL A 126 -7.15 -9.59 4.55
N ALA A 127 -8.17 -10.43 4.32
CA ALA A 127 -8.67 -11.33 5.37
C ALA A 127 -7.60 -12.32 5.84
N ALA A 128 -6.88 -12.95 4.91
CA ALA A 128 -5.77 -13.85 5.23
C ALA A 128 -4.63 -13.12 5.94
N SER A 129 -4.39 -11.86 5.58
CA SER A 129 -3.45 -10.98 6.24
C SER A 129 -3.79 -10.80 7.71
N TYR A 130 -4.99 -10.34 8.06
CA TYR A 130 -5.41 -10.19 9.46
C TYR A 130 -5.26 -11.48 10.27
N LEU A 131 -5.56 -12.64 9.67
CA LEU A 131 -5.42 -13.94 10.33
C LEU A 131 -3.96 -14.41 10.47
N SER A 132 -3.08 -14.06 9.52
CA SER A 132 -1.69 -14.56 9.47
C SER A 132 -0.67 -13.66 10.13
N ARG A 133 -0.94 -12.35 10.22
CA ARG A 133 -0.01 -11.32 10.74
C ARG A 133 0.28 -11.40 12.21
N THR A 134 -0.72 -11.81 12.95
CA THR A 134 -0.67 -11.81 14.41
C THR A 134 0.26 -12.91 14.90
N THR A 135 0.40 -14.02 14.18
CA THR A 135 1.20 -15.14 14.67
C THR A 135 2.71 -14.86 14.67
N PRO A 136 3.34 -14.25 13.65
CA PRO A 136 4.76 -13.89 13.68
C PRO A 136 5.08 -12.71 14.61
N ILE A 137 4.24 -11.66 14.65
CA ILE A 137 4.43 -10.52 15.57
C ILE A 137 4.29 -10.96 17.03
N VAL A 138 3.27 -11.78 17.34
CA VAL A 138 3.04 -12.27 18.72
C VAL A 138 4.12 -13.27 19.16
N ARG A 139 4.71 -14.02 18.23
CA ARG A 139 5.70 -15.06 18.57
C ARG A 139 7.15 -14.57 18.63
N ASN A 140 7.52 -13.53 17.89
CA ASN A 140 8.92 -13.11 17.74
C ASN A 140 9.07 -11.58 17.77
N GLY A 141 9.56 -11.03 18.88
CA GLY A 141 9.76 -9.59 19.08
C GLY A 141 8.58 -8.91 19.78
N PHE A 142 8.75 -7.69 20.27
CA PHE A 142 7.72 -6.89 20.97
C PHE A 142 7.41 -7.24 22.44
N ASP A 143 8.32 -7.86 23.21
CA ASP A 143 8.05 -8.19 24.63
C ASP A 143 7.63 -6.98 25.48
N THR A 144 8.16 -5.79 25.20
CA THR A 144 7.86 -4.54 25.91
C THR A 144 6.51 -3.92 25.54
N VAL A 145 5.97 -4.27 24.37
CA VAL A 145 4.67 -3.76 23.85
C VAL A 145 3.68 -4.90 23.58
N ARG A 146 3.89 -6.04 24.26
CA ARG A 146 3.06 -7.25 24.11
C ARG A 146 1.56 -6.99 24.33
N PRO A 147 1.12 -6.16 25.31
CA PRO A 147 -0.30 -5.85 25.47
C PRO A 147 -0.91 -5.17 24.23
N GLN A 148 -0.17 -4.26 23.58
CA GLN A 148 -0.62 -3.57 22.37
C GLN A 148 -0.70 -4.54 21.19
N VAL A 149 0.29 -5.43 21.05
CA VAL A 149 0.30 -6.49 20.03
C VAL A 149 -0.88 -7.44 20.20
N GLU A 150 -1.17 -7.90 21.42
CA GLU A 150 -2.29 -8.79 21.71
C GLU A 150 -3.65 -8.10 21.44
N ALA A 151 -3.78 -6.82 21.79
CA ALA A 151 -4.97 -6.03 21.52
C ALA A 151 -5.20 -5.84 20.01
N MET A 152 -4.15 -5.50 19.25
CA MET A 152 -4.20 -5.42 17.79
C MET A 152 -4.57 -6.78 17.19
N ALA A 153 -4.01 -7.87 17.69
CA ALA A 153 -4.31 -9.20 17.18
C ALA A 153 -5.78 -9.62 17.38
N ALA A 154 -6.36 -9.27 18.53
CA ALA A 154 -7.78 -9.50 18.79
C ALA A 154 -8.68 -8.63 17.89
N GLU A 155 -8.24 -7.42 17.54
CA GLU A 155 -8.92 -6.55 16.59
C GLU A 155 -8.85 -7.09 15.15
N ASP A 156 -7.67 -7.50 14.71
CA ASP A 156 -7.43 -8.13 13.40
C ASP A 156 -8.34 -9.34 13.18
N ALA A 157 -8.50 -10.20 14.19
CA ALA A 157 -9.39 -11.36 14.10
C ALA A 157 -10.84 -10.96 13.79
N ARG A 158 -11.35 -9.90 14.44
CA ARG A 158 -12.70 -9.36 14.18
C ARG A 158 -12.78 -8.71 12.79
N LEU A 159 -11.74 -8.01 12.37
CA LEU A 159 -11.69 -7.41 11.04
C LEU A 159 -11.69 -8.49 9.95
N ALA A 160 -10.98 -9.60 10.13
CA ALA A 160 -11.02 -10.71 9.18
C ALA A 160 -12.46 -11.21 8.92
N GLU A 161 -13.31 -11.24 9.96
CA GLU A 161 -14.72 -11.58 9.85
C GLU A 161 -15.49 -10.54 9.01
N THR A 162 -15.24 -9.25 9.22
CA THR A 162 -15.88 -8.17 8.43
C THR A 162 -15.55 -8.25 6.93
N TRP A 163 -14.38 -8.76 6.57
CA TRP A 163 -13.96 -8.94 5.17
C TRP A 163 -14.53 -10.21 4.54
N THR A 164 -15.03 -11.17 5.32
CA THR A 164 -15.49 -12.47 4.83
C THR A 164 -16.55 -12.36 3.73
N PRO A 165 -17.62 -11.54 3.85
CA PRO A 165 -18.61 -11.38 2.78
C PRO A 165 -17.99 -10.96 1.44
N ALA A 166 -17.01 -10.04 1.46
CA ALA A 166 -16.31 -9.61 0.26
C ALA A 166 -15.46 -10.75 -0.34
N THR A 167 -14.89 -11.64 0.47
CA THR A 167 -14.08 -12.77 -0.04
C THR A 167 -14.90 -13.85 -0.76
N THR A 168 -16.16 -14.02 -0.35
CA THR A 168 -17.09 -15.06 -0.82
C THR A 168 -18.12 -14.56 -1.81
N ALA A 169 -18.17 -13.25 -2.07
CA ALA A 169 -19.10 -12.64 -3.03
C ALA A 169 -19.07 -13.36 -4.39
N ALA A 170 -20.24 -13.79 -4.86
CA ALA A 170 -20.41 -14.48 -6.13
C ALA A 170 -20.49 -13.48 -7.29
N THR A 171 -21.06 -12.30 -7.03
CA THR A 171 -21.27 -11.23 -8.01
C THR A 171 -20.56 -9.94 -7.62
N GLU A 172 -20.36 -9.05 -8.59
CA GLU A 172 -19.79 -7.72 -8.35
C GLU A 172 -20.70 -6.87 -7.44
N ALA A 173 -22.02 -6.94 -7.61
CA ALA A 173 -22.97 -6.22 -6.76
C ALA A 173 -22.91 -6.65 -5.28
N GLU A 174 -22.76 -7.94 -5.01
CA GLU A 174 -22.55 -8.46 -3.64
C GLU A 174 -21.22 -7.97 -3.05
N PHE A 175 -20.19 -7.90 -3.88
CA PHE A 175 -18.88 -7.44 -3.48
C PHE A 175 -18.89 -5.94 -3.13
N GLU A 176 -19.50 -5.10 -3.95
CA GLU A 176 -19.64 -3.67 -3.65
C GLU A 176 -20.47 -3.43 -2.37
N ALA A 177 -21.55 -4.18 -2.17
CA ALA A 177 -22.33 -4.09 -0.94
C ALA A 177 -21.50 -4.46 0.30
N ALA A 178 -20.65 -5.49 0.18
CA ALA A 178 -19.73 -5.89 1.25
C ALA A 178 -18.66 -4.83 1.52
N LEU A 179 -18.06 -4.24 0.48
CA LEU A 179 -17.09 -3.15 0.62
C LEU A 179 -17.70 -1.89 1.23
N ALA A 180 -18.92 -1.53 0.83
CA ALA A 180 -19.65 -0.40 1.40
C ALA A 180 -19.90 -0.59 2.90
N ALA A 181 -20.19 -1.83 3.34
CA ALA A 181 -20.37 -2.16 4.75
C ALA A 181 -19.06 -2.08 5.57
N ILE A 182 -17.90 -2.28 4.93
CA ILE A 182 -16.59 -2.09 5.55
C ILE A 182 -16.30 -0.58 5.77
N GLY A 183 -16.85 0.30 4.93
CA GLY A 183 -16.77 1.75 5.11
C GLY A 183 -15.42 2.39 4.75
N GLY A 184 -14.49 1.60 4.23
CA GLY A 184 -13.14 2.01 3.84
C GLY A 184 -12.05 1.30 4.63
N TRP A 185 -10.79 1.62 4.33
CA TRP A 185 -9.65 1.09 5.06
C TRP A 185 -8.94 2.24 5.78
N ALA A 186 -8.74 2.08 7.09
CA ALA A 186 -7.98 3.00 7.93
C ALA A 186 -7.24 2.20 9.02
N PRO A 187 -6.11 2.72 9.56
CA PRO A 187 -5.46 2.13 10.72
C PRO A 187 -6.45 1.98 11.87
N THR A 188 -6.39 0.84 12.54
CA THR A 188 -7.30 0.51 13.63
C THR A 188 -6.82 1.13 14.94
N ALA A 189 -7.65 1.10 15.99
CA ALA A 189 -7.22 1.63 17.29
C ALA A 189 -6.02 0.85 17.85
N GLY A 190 -6.00 -0.48 17.67
CA GLY A 190 -4.87 -1.34 18.04
C GLY A 190 -3.62 -1.06 17.19
N GLU A 191 -3.78 -0.84 15.87
CA GLU A 191 -2.66 -0.45 15.00
C GLU A 191 -2.03 0.87 15.47
N LEU A 192 -2.86 1.89 15.73
CA LEU A 192 -2.41 3.20 16.19
C LEU A 192 -1.70 3.13 17.55
N ALA A 193 -2.24 2.36 18.49
CA ALA A 193 -1.62 2.17 19.80
C ALA A 193 -0.25 1.47 19.70
N LEU A 194 -0.11 0.48 18.81
CA LEU A 194 1.18 -0.18 18.59
C LEU A 194 2.17 0.75 17.88
N ARG A 195 1.71 1.51 16.87
CA ARG A 195 2.50 2.55 16.21
C ARG A 195 3.07 3.55 17.21
N GLU A 196 2.23 4.10 18.09
CA GLU A 196 2.65 5.01 19.15
C GLU A 196 3.71 4.37 20.06
N ALA A 197 3.46 3.13 20.51
CA ALA A 197 4.35 2.42 21.44
C ALA A 197 5.74 2.13 20.85
N ILE A 198 5.85 1.96 19.52
CA ILE A 198 7.13 1.73 18.83
C ILE A 198 7.67 2.97 18.11
N GLY A 199 7.08 4.15 18.32
CA GLY A 199 7.57 5.43 17.79
C GLY A 199 7.36 5.63 16.28
N LEU A 200 6.31 5.04 15.72
CA LEU A 200 5.87 5.28 14.34
C LEU A 200 4.84 6.41 14.26
N PRO A 201 4.71 7.04 13.07
CA PRO A 201 3.60 7.94 12.75
C PRO A 201 2.23 7.36 13.11
N THR A 202 1.40 8.17 13.74
CA THR A 202 0.00 7.83 14.06
C THR A 202 -1.00 8.67 13.27
N ALA A 203 -0.56 9.79 12.68
CA ALA A 203 -1.32 10.54 11.69
C ALA A 203 -0.63 10.53 10.32
N GLN A 204 -1.45 10.61 9.27
CA GLN A 204 -0.96 10.63 7.90
C GLN A 204 -0.18 11.93 7.62
N GLY A 205 1.02 11.81 7.05
CA GLY A 205 1.95 12.90 6.79
C GLY A 205 2.89 13.23 7.94
N GLU A 206 2.80 12.53 9.07
CA GLU A 206 3.81 12.61 10.13
C GLU A 206 5.10 11.90 9.69
N LEU A 207 6.24 12.48 10.05
CA LEU A 207 7.56 11.85 9.83
C LEU A 207 7.93 11.00 11.05
N PHE A 208 8.77 9.98 10.84
CA PHE A 208 9.42 9.25 11.95
C PHE A 208 10.06 10.26 12.92
N GLY A 209 9.93 9.97 14.22
CA GLY A 209 10.12 10.90 15.34
C GLY A 209 11.23 11.94 15.20
N ARG A 210 10.94 13.14 15.72
CA ARG A 210 11.94 14.14 16.12
C ARG A 210 12.61 13.73 17.42
#